data_AF-A0A3D2MJQ5-F1
#
_entry.id   AF-A0A3D2MJQ5-F1
#
_cell.length_a   1.000
_cell.length_b   1.000
_cell.length_c   1.000
_cell.angle_alpha   90.00
_cell.angle_beta   90.00
_cell.angle_gamma   90.00
#
_symmetry.space_group_name_H-M   'P 1'
#
loop_
_entity.id
_entity.type
_entity.pdbx_description
1 polymer ?
#
loop_
_entity_poly.entity_id
_entity_poly.type
_entity_poly.pdbx_seq_one_letter_code
_entity_poly.pdbx_strand_id
1 'polypeptide(L)'
;MDGEHCLTITHPFHPLCGQTFHLLSQHFAWGEERVFFADPQTHQVRSMPLAWTNLALPDPFVVVAAGKAVLRFSDVQQLTQFLKEKQTHRQEDH
;
A
#
# COMPACT_ATOMS: atom_id res chain seq x y z
N MET A 1 25.58 11.01 -10.45
CA MET A 1 24.69 11.89 -9.66
C MET A 1 23.64 10.98 -9.07
N ASP A 2 23.99 10.29 -7.98
CA ASP A 2 23.05 9.43 -7.27
C ASP A 2 22.18 10.34 -6.41
N GLY A 3 21.12 10.89 -7.02
CA GLY A 3 20.02 11.44 -6.26
C GLY A 3 19.41 10.27 -5.51
N GLU A 4 19.74 10.15 -4.22
CA GLU A 4 19.12 9.18 -3.32
C GLU A 4 17.61 9.44 -3.36
N HIS A 5 16.88 8.66 -4.16
CA HIS A 5 15.45 8.76 -4.21
C HIS A 5 14.93 8.17 -2.91
N CYS A 6 14.29 8.99 -2.09
CA CYS A 6 13.66 8.54 -0.86
C CYS A 6 12.16 8.35 -1.10
N LEU A 7 11.58 7.35 -0.44
CA LEU A 7 10.15 7.13 -0.39
C LEU A 7 9.66 7.28 1.05
N THR A 8 8.50 7.88 1.23
CA THR A 8 7.80 7.97 2.52
C THR A 8 6.50 7.19 2.41
N ILE A 9 6.23 6.33 3.39
CA ILE A 9 5.00 5.55 3.44
C ILE A 9 3.86 6.46 3.89
N THR A 10 2.82 6.57 3.08
CA THR A 10 1.70 7.50 3.30
C THR A 10 0.39 6.81 3.65
N HIS A 11 0.28 5.49 3.46
CA HIS A 11 -0.96 4.78 3.71
C HIS A 11 -1.25 4.64 5.23
N PRO A 12 -2.41 5.10 5.73
CA PRO A 12 -2.66 5.24 7.17
C PRO A 12 -2.78 3.91 7.92
N PHE A 13 -3.11 2.82 7.22
CA PHE A 13 -3.19 1.48 7.83
C PHE A 13 -1.87 0.70 7.80
N HIS A 14 -0.79 1.28 7.29
CA HIS A 14 0.52 0.65 7.33
C HIS A 14 1.24 0.99 8.65
N PRO A 15 1.81 0.01 9.39
CA PRO A 15 2.49 0.27 10.66
C PRO A 15 3.66 1.26 10.58
N LEU A 16 4.28 1.35 9.40
CA LEU A 16 5.40 2.26 9.13
C LEU A 16 4.97 3.58 8.48
N CYS A 17 3.68 3.94 8.53
CA CYS A 17 3.19 5.21 7.99
C CYS A 17 3.97 6.40 8.57
N GLY A 18 4.37 7.34 7.70
CA GLY A 18 5.19 8.50 8.03
C GLY A 18 6.70 8.24 8.03
N GLN A 19 7.15 6.99 7.89
CA GLN A 19 8.59 6.67 7.84
C GLN A 19 9.14 6.77 6.40
N THR A 20 10.40 7.19 6.30
CA THR A 20 11.12 7.40 5.04
C THR A 20 12.23 6.36 4.87
N PHE A 21 12.39 5.84 3.65
CA PHE A 21 13.38 4.83 3.28
C PHE A 21 14.08 5.21 1.98
N HIS A 22 15.29 4.68 1.78
CA HIS A 22 15.96 4.75 0.48
C HIS A 22 15.29 3.81 -0.52
N LEU A 23 14.90 4.36 -1.67
CA LEU A 23 14.36 3.61 -2.80
C LEU A 23 15.50 2.85 -3.47
N LEU A 24 15.34 1.53 -3.60
CA LEU A 24 16.26 0.68 -4.36
C LEU A 24 15.82 0.54 -5.81
N SER A 25 14.52 0.33 -6.04
CA SER A 25 13.95 0.25 -7.39
C SER A 25 12.44 0.42 -7.38
N GLN A 26 11.89 0.73 -8.55
CA GLN A 26 10.46 0.80 -8.84
C GLN A 26 10.19 0.02 -10.13
N HIS A 27 9.26 -0.92 -10.10
CA HIS A 27 8.82 -1.64 -11.30
C HIS A 27 7.46 -2.32 -11.07
N PHE A 28 6.85 -2.75 -12.17
CA PHE A 28 5.58 -3.47 -12.15
C PHE A 28 5.79 -4.92 -11.69
N ALA A 29 5.06 -5.33 -10.65
CA ALA A 29 5.12 -6.69 -10.11
C ALA A 29 3.76 -7.05 -9.48
N TRP A 30 3.38 -8.32 -9.60
CA TRP A 30 2.12 -8.85 -9.05
C TRP A 30 0.85 -8.05 -9.46
N GLY A 31 0.85 -7.50 -10.68
CA GLY A 31 -0.31 -6.80 -11.23
C GLY A 31 -0.43 -5.33 -10.84
N GLU A 32 0.55 -4.75 -10.14
CA GLU A 32 0.57 -3.33 -9.79
C GLU A 32 1.99 -2.74 -9.83
N GLU A 33 2.10 -1.42 -9.79
CA GLU A 33 3.39 -0.75 -9.67
C GLU A 33 3.87 -0.78 -8.22
N ARG A 34 5.13 -1.17 -8.01
CA ARG A 34 5.70 -1.41 -6.68
C ARG A 34 7.03 -0.74 -6.51
N VAL A 35 7.33 -0.39 -5.27
CA VAL A 35 8.63 0.13 -4.83
C VAL A 35 9.31 -0.86 -3.90
N PHE A 36 10.63 -0.90 -3.97
CA PHE A 36 11.49 -1.79 -3.21
C PHE A 36 12.48 -0.99 -2.40
N PHE A 37 12.65 -1.33 -1.12
CA PHE A 37 13.52 -0.62 -0.18
C PHE A 37 14.14 -1.58 0.83
N ALA A 38 15.29 -1.21 1.38
CA ALA A 38 15.93 -1.98 2.45
C ALA A 38 15.31 -1.62 3.81
N ASP A 39 14.98 -2.62 4.62
CA ASP A 39 14.71 -2.44 6.03
C ASP A 39 16.02 -2.06 6.75
N PRO A 40 16.10 -0.90 7.43
CA PRO A 40 17.32 -0.46 8.09
C PRO A 40 17.70 -1.32 9.31
N GLN A 41 16.77 -2.08 9.89
CA GLN A 41 17.03 -2.96 11.03
C GLN A 41 17.42 -4.37 10.60
N THR A 42 16.72 -4.92 9.59
CA THR A 42 16.94 -6.32 9.17
C THR A 42 17.82 -6.47 7.94
N HIS A 43 18.13 -5.37 7.25
CA HIS A 43 18.81 -5.33 5.95
C HIS A 43 18.10 -6.11 4.83
N GLN A 44 16.87 -6.56 5.05
CA GLN A 44 16.10 -7.28 4.04
C GLN A 44 15.45 -6.31 3.06
N VAL A 45 15.33 -6.73 1.80
CA VAL A 45 14.57 -5.99 0.78
C VAL A 45 13.08 -6.24 1.01
N ARG A 46 12.32 -5.17 1.21
CA ARG A 46 10.86 -5.18 1.29
C ARG A 46 10.26 -4.52 0.05
N SER A 47 9.00 -4.86 -0.24
CA SER A 47 8.24 -4.23 -1.32
C SER A 47 6.90 -3.73 -0.83
N MET A 48 6.37 -2.70 -1.49
CA MET A 48 5.02 -2.21 -1.26
C MET A 48 4.40 -1.62 -2.53
N PRO A 49 3.06 -1.53 -2.60
CA PRO A 49 2.39 -0.75 -3.63
C PRO A 49 2.95 0.67 -3.72
N LEU A 50 3.22 1.18 -4.93
CA LEU A 50 3.61 2.57 -5.13
C LEU A 50 2.57 3.52 -4.52
N ALA A 51 1.28 3.18 -4.69
CA ALA A 51 0.12 3.90 -4.18
C ALA A 51 0.13 4.15 -2.66
N TRP A 52 0.95 3.42 -1.90
CA TRP A 52 1.10 3.59 -0.46
C TRP A 52 2.24 4.53 -0.06
N THR A 53 2.83 5.23 -1.02
CA THR A 53 3.96 6.13 -0.80
C THR A 53 3.72 7.52 -1.35
N ASN A 54 4.58 8.47 -0.99
CA ASN A 54 4.60 9.82 -1.55
C ASN A 54 5.03 9.88 -3.02
N LEU A 55 5.50 8.77 -3.59
CA LEU A 55 5.91 8.69 -5.01
C LEU A 55 4.73 8.46 -5.95
N ALA A 56 3.57 8.04 -5.43
CA ALA A 56 2.36 7.92 -6.22
C ALA A 56 1.74 9.28 -6.52
N LEU A 57 1.06 9.37 -7.66
CA LEU A 57 0.13 10.46 -7.90
C LEU A 57 -0.99 10.41 -6.84
N PRO A 58 -1.37 11.54 -6.21
CA PRO A 58 -2.42 11.56 -5.21
C PRO A 58 -3.74 11.02 -5.78
N ASP A 59 -4.36 10.07 -5.09
CA ASP A 59 -5.69 9.59 -5.45
C ASP A 59 -6.72 10.72 -5.22
N PRO A 60 -7.49 11.15 -6.26
CA PRO A 60 -8.41 12.27 -6.14
C PRO A 60 -9.48 12.10 -5.06
N PHE A 61 -9.94 10.87 -4.82
CA PHE A 61 -10.92 10.61 -3.76
C PHE A 61 -10.30 10.85 -2.38
N VAL A 62 -9.08 10.34 -2.15
CA VAL A 62 -8.38 10.52 -0.87
C VAL A 62 -8.09 12.01 -0.61
N VAL A 63 -7.73 12.75 -1.66
CA VAL A 63 -7.52 14.21 -1.57
C VAL A 63 -8.82 14.92 -1.15
N VAL A 64 -9.94 14.64 -1.82
CA VAL A 64 -11.24 15.25 -1.49
C VAL A 64 -11.75 14.83 -0.11
N ALA A 65 -11.49 13.57 0.28
CA ALA A 65 -11.89 13.05 1.58
C ALA A 65 -11.15 13.77 2.74
N ALA A 66 -9.99 14.38 2.49
CA ALA A 66 -9.24 15.18 3.46
C ALA A 66 -9.05 14.45 4.81
N GLY A 67 -8.68 13.17 4.74
CA GLY A 67 -8.47 12.31 5.92
C GLY A 67 -9.75 11.76 6.58
N LYS A 68 -10.95 12.13 6.10
CA LYS A 68 -12.22 11.61 6.62
C LYS A 68 -12.56 10.21 6.12
N ALA A 69 -11.98 9.81 4.99
CA ALA A 69 -12.14 8.49 4.40
C ALA A 69 -10.87 8.11 3.62
N VAL A 70 -10.51 6.82 3.67
CA VAL A 70 -9.40 6.25 2.90
C VAL A 70 -9.88 5.25 1.83
N LEU A 71 -11.15 4.87 1.88
CA LEU A 71 -11.80 3.98 0.94
C LEU A 71 -13.05 4.63 0.37
N ARG A 72 -13.31 4.42 -0.93
CA ARG A 72 -14.59 4.76 -1.56
C ARG A 72 -15.66 3.81 -1.04
N PHE A 73 -16.92 4.21 -1.17
CA PHE A 73 -18.04 3.33 -0.85
C PHE A 73 -17.99 2.00 -1.62
N SER A 74 -17.62 2.06 -2.91
CA SER A 74 -17.40 0.88 -3.76
C SER A 74 -16.35 -0.07 -3.19
N ASP A 75 -15.26 0.47 -2.65
CA ASP A 75 -14.14 -0.32 -2.13
C ASP A 75 -14.60 -1.07 -0.85
N VAL A 76 -15.41 -0.42 -0.01
CA VAL A 76 -16.02 -1.04 1.18
C VAL A 76 -17.03 -2.13 0.79
N GLN A 77 -17.82 -1.89 -0.26
CA GLN A 77 -18.75 -2.91 -0.79
C GLN A 77 -17.99 -4.13 -1.29
N GLN A 78 -16.92 -3.93 -2.07
CA GLN A 78 -16.07 -5.00 -2.59
C GLN A 78 -15.39 -5.77 -1.46
N LEU A 79 -14.82 -5.08 -0.47
CA LEU A 79 -14.22 -5.70 0.71
C LEU A 79 -15.24 -6.55 1.48
N THR A 80 -16.45 -6.03 1.68
CA THR A 80 -17.54 -6.75 2.37
C THR A 80 -17.90 -8.03 1.62
N GLN A 81 -17.99 -7.97 0.29
CA GLN A 81 -18.28 -9.15 -0.54
C GLN A 81 -17.16 -10.19 -0.42
N PHE A 82 -15.91 -9.76 -0.54
CA PHE A 82 -14.74 -10.65 -0.41
C PHE A 82 -14.68 -11.34 0.96
N LEU A 83 -14.98 -10.62 2.04
CA LEU A 83 -14.99 -11.18 3.39
C LEU A 83 -16.09 -12.24 3.56
N LYS A 84 -17.29 -12.01 3.00
CA LYS A 84 -18.38 -13.00 3.02
C LYS A 84 -17.96 -14.28 2.30
N GLU A 85 -17.37 -14.17 1.11
CA GLU A 85 -16.90 -15.32 0.33
C GLU A 85 -15.83 -16.12 1.08
N LYS A 86 -14.86 -15.44 1.71
CA LYS A 86 -13.81 -16.09 2.49
C LYS A 86 -14.32 -16.75 3.77
N GLN A 87 -15.39 -16.23 4.37
CA GLN A 87 -16.02 -16.87 5.53
C GLN A 87 -16.78 -18.14 5.16
N THR A 88 -17.44 -18.16 4.00
CA THR A 88 -18.14 -19.35 3.49
C THR A 88 -17.18 -20.50 3.23
N HIS A 89 -16.04 -20.24 2.59
CA HIS A 89 -15.08 -21.30 2.26
C HIS A 89 -14.38 -21.90 3.50
N ARG A 90 -14.18 -21.10 4.56
CA ARG A 90 -13.67 -21.62 5.86
C ARG A 90 -14.67 -22.51 6.60
N GLN A 91 -15.95 -22.46 6.23
CA GLN A 91 -17.02 -23.25 6.85
C GLN A 91 -17.29 -24.59 6.13
N GLU A 92 -16.79 -24.76 4.91
CA GLU A 92 -16.92 -26.00 4.11
C GLU A 92 -15.76 -27.00 4.36
N ASP A 93 -14.66 -26.53 4.98
CA ASP A 93 -13.50 -27.35 5.38
C ASP A 93 -13.61 -27.88 6.84
N HIS A 94 -14.80 -27.94 7.42
CA HIS A 94 -15.07 -28.54 8.75
C HIS A 94 -16.17 -29.59 8.69
#